data_AF-A0A532U5P2-F1
#
_entry.id   AF-A0A532U5P2-F1
#
_cell.length_a   1.000
_cell.length_b   1.000
_cell.length_c   1.000
_cell.angle_alpha   90.00
_cell.angle_beta   90.00
_cell.angle_gamma   90.00
#
_symmetry.space_group_name_H-M   'P 1'
#
loop_
_entity.id
_entity.type
_entity.pdbx_description
1 polymer ?
#
loop_
_entity_poly.entity_id
_entity_poly.type
_entity_poly.pdbx_seq_one_letter_code
_entity_poly.pdbx_strand_id
1 'polypeptide(L)'
;MTLLLVGVALGVGVGFLIGWGIWPVEFYDTDPVDLKEEHKEEYVVLVSASYALNGDLDQAKDRLAKLEEEDIAQVVADLAQRYLERGEDSTVTHNLVMLADALGSSTEAMLAYVATATPTLAPTFTPTATETATRTPTETPTAVPTSTPVPPTPTHTPRPPTPTLTSVPPTNTPEPPASTNTPTATSGPAGGCPGRPDPVILDIDRNRRDWGWLQSHFGVPRSYLMAYASDCPGGVVYSVVELAQYTDVTLRATVQDRYGAPKPGVQVAFFGFEPYVDTPGGCCGRKPLAHVEVTNERGEATYSMGPGSAYWPDQGQKGYHAVWVMDGIASDCVDGLGWIGLTFHEHLNVTFREISQ
;
A
#
# COMPACT_ATOMS: atom_id res chain seq x y z
N MET A 1 -12.71 21.86 49.49
CA MET A 1 -12.11 20.64 48.89
C MET A 1 -13.05 19.44 49.00
N THR A 2 -13.51 19.08 50.20
CA THR A 2 -14.26 17.84 50.47
C THR A 2 -15.63 17.76 49.77
N LEU A 3 -16.40 18.85 49.72
CA LEU A 3 -17.71 18.88 49.05
C LEU A 3 -17.62 18.65 47.53
N LEU A 4 -16.54 19.09 46.90
CA LEU A 4 -16.32 18.94 45.45
C LEU A 4 -16.00 17.49 45.09
N LEU A 5 -15.17 16.83 45.92
CA LEU A 5 -14.83 15.42 45.74
C LEU A 5 -16.05 14.50 45.91
N VAL A 6 -16.93 14.82 46.85
CA VAL A 6 -18.19 14.07 47.05
C VAL A 6 -19.14 14.24 45.87
N GLY A 7 -19.24 15.46 45.32
CA GLY A 7 -20.07 15.72 44.13
C GLY A 7 -19.59 14.95 42.90
N VAL A 8 -18.28 14.91 42.66
CA VAL A 8 -17.70 14.15 41.53
C VAL A 8 -17.92 12.66 41.70
N ALA A 9 -17.69 12.11 42.90
CA ALA A 9 -17.90 10.69 43.16
C ALA A 9 -19.37 10.27 42.94
N LEU A 10 -20.32 11.12 43.35
CA LEU A 10 -21.75 10.90 43.11
C LEU A 10 -22.10 10.97 41.62
N GLY A 11 -21.59 11.96 40.90
CA GLY A 11 -21.84 12.11 39.46
C GLY A 11 -21.34 10.91 38.64
N VAL A 12 -20.13 10.44 38.92
CA VAL A 12 -19.55 9.27 38.26
C VAL A 12 -20.34 8.01 38.59
N GLY A 13 -20.71 7.82 39.86
CA GLY A 13 -21.52 6.67 40.27
C GLY A 13 -22.87 6.61 39.57
N VAL A 14 -23.56 7.76 39.45
CA VAL A 14 -24.85 7.85 38.77
C VAL A 14 -24.70 7.65 37.26
N GLY A 15 -23.71 8.27 36.62
CA GLY A 15 -23.46 8.10 35.19
C GLY A 15 -23.13 6.66 34.81
N PHE A 16 -22.34 5.97 35.65
CA PHE A 16 -22.00 4.56 35.46
C PHE A 16 -23.22 3.63 35.63
N LEU A 17 -24.07 3.90 36.64
CA LEU A 17 -25.31 3.15 36.84
C LEU A 17 -26.29 3.30 35.67
N ILE A 18 -26.42 4.50 35.12
CA ILE A 18 -27.31 4.76 33.97
C ILE A 18 -26.73 4.10 32.70
N GLY A 19 -25.45 4.30 32.43
CA GLY A 19 -24.81 3.80 31.21
C GLY A 19 -24.67 2.27 31.15
N TRP A 20 -24.52 1.60 32.29
CA TRP A 20 -24.36 0.14 32.34
C TRP A 20 -25.65 -0.63 32.68
N GLY A 21 -26.55 -0.03 33.45
CA GLY A 21 -27.73 -0.72 33.98
C GLY A 21 -29.04 -0.45 33.23
N ILE A 22 -29.26 0.79 32.76
CA ILE A 22 -30.55 1.20 32.19
C ILE A 22 -30.53 1.15 30.66
N TRP A 23 -29.35 1.28 30.03
CA TRP A 23 -29.21 1.29 28.58
C TRP A 23 -28.22 0.21 28.10
N PRO A 24 -28.62 -1.07 28.10
CA PRO A 24 -27.82 -2.10 27.44
C PRO A 24 -27.72 -1.76 25.95
N VAL A 25 -26.50 -1.70 25.43
CA VAL A 25 -26.24 -1.63 23.99
C VAL A 25 -26.59 -2.99 23.39
N GLU A 26 -27.82 -3.12 22.90
CA GLU A 26 -28.17 -4.21 21.99
C GLU A 26 -27.54 -3.86 20.63
N PHE A 27 -26.44 -4.54 20.30
CA PHE A 27 -25.92 -4.56 18.95
C PHE A 27 -26.91 -5.36 18.10
N TYR A 28 -27.69 -4.66 17.28
CA TYR A 28 -28.42 -5.31 16.20
C TYR A 28 -27.41 -5.62 15.10
N ASP A 29 -27.05 -6.89 14.95
CA ASP A 29 -26.37 -7.40 13.76
C ASP A 29 -27.35 -7.25 12.59
N THR A 30 -27.08 -6.33 11.66
CA THR A 30 -27.79 -6.25 10.40
C THR A 30 -27.25 -7.37 9.50
N ASP A 31 -27.94 -8.51 9.47
CA ASP A 31 -27.59 -9.62 8.58
C ASP A 31 -27.85 -9.19 7.11
N PRO A 32 -26.96 -9.48 6.15
CA PRO A 32 -27.12 -9.05 4.75
C PRO A 32 -28.40 -9.55 4.05
N VAL A 33 -29.11 -10.50 4.64
CA VAL A 33 -30.39 -11.04 4.15
C VAL A 33 -31.55 -10.05 4.36
N ASP A 34 -31.44 -9.12 5.32
CA ASP A 34 -32.47 -8.12 5.62
C ASP A 34 -32.40 -6.86 4.74
N LEU A 35 -31.48 -6.84 3.77
CA LEU A 35 -31.32 -5.74 2.81
C LEU A 35 -32.49 -5.74 1.81
N LYS A 36 -33.13 -4.57 1.65
CA LYS A 36 -34.13 -4.34 0.59
C LYS A 36 -33.52 -4.68 -0.77
N GLU A 37 -34.36 -5.10 -1.71
CA GLU A 37 -34.00 -5.53 -3.09
C GLU A 37 -33.09 -4.52 -3.82
N GLU A 38 -33.21 -3.22 -3.50
CA GLU A 38 -32.37 -2.12 -4.01
C GLU A 38 -30.88 -2.17 -3.55
N HIS A 39 -30.55 -2.90 -2.48
CA HIS A 39 -29.17 -3.04 -1.98
C HIS A 39 -28.49 -4.36 -2.36
N LYS A 40 -29.22 -5.29 -2.99
CA LYS A 40 -28.63 -6.53 -3.50
C LYS A 40 -27.66 -6.25 -4.65
N GLU A 41 -27.98 -5.26 -5.49
CA GLU A 41 -27.11 -4.83 -6.60
C GLU A 41 -25.81 -4.21 -6.08
N GLU A 42 -25.88 -3.35 -5.06
CA GLU A 42 -24.70 -2.77 -4.42
C GLU A 42 -23.81 -3.84 -3.77
N TYR A 43 -24.42 -4.86 -3.17
CA TYR A 43 -23.69 -5.99 -2.63
C TYR A 43 -23.01 -6.82 -3.74
N VAL A 44 -23.67 -7.07 -4.87
CA VAL A 44 -23.06 -7.74 -6.02
C VAL A 44 -21.91 -6.91 -6.60
N VAL A 45 -22.05 -5.59 -6.69
CA VAL A 45 -20.97 -4.66 -7.09
C VAL A 45 -19.79 -4.73 -6.13
N LEU A 46 -20.03 -4.78 -4.81
CA LEU A 46 -18.97 -4.91 -3.82
C LEU A 46 -18.24 -6.25 -3.94
N VAL A 47 -18.99 -7.34 -4.14
CA VAL A 47 -18.40 -8.67 -4.33
C VAL A 47 -17.62 -8.75 -5.64
N SER A 48 -18.10 -8.13 -6.73
CA SER A 48 -17.37 -8.09 -8.01
C SER A 48 -16.08 -7.27 -7.92
N ALA A 49 -16.10 -6.15 -7.19
CA ALA A 49 -14.90 -5.39 -6.89
C ALA A 49 -13.91 -6.21 -6.05
N SER A 50 -14.38 -6.90 -5.00
CA SER A 50 -13.51 -7.77 -4.20
C SER A 50 -12.93 -8.92 -5.02
N TYR A 51 -13.72 -9.54 -5.89
CA TYR A 51 -13.25 -10.61 -6.77
C TYR A 51 -12.22 -10.10 -7.78
N ALA A 52 -12.44 -8.93 -8.38
CA ALA A 52 -11.47 -8.31 -9.27
C ALA A 52 -10.14 -7.99 -8.55
N LEU A 53 -10.17 -7.72 -7.24
CA LEU A 53 -8.99 -7.45 -6.42
C LEU A 53 -8.21 -8.70 -5.99
N ASN A 54 -8.90 -9.79 -5.64
CA ASN A 54 -8.28 -10.97 -5.02
C ASN A 54 -8.28 -12.24 -5.89
N GLY A 55 -9.09 -12.30 -6.94
CA GLY A 55 -9.26 -13.47 -7.81
C GLY A 55 -9.83 -14.71 -7.12
N ASP A 56 -10.33 -14.58 -5.88
CA ASP A 56 -10.84 -15.69 -5.08
C ASP A 56 -12.33 -15.93 -5.38
N LEU A 57 -12.56 -16.82 -6.35
CA LEU A 57 -13.90 -17.18 -6.81
C LEU A 57 -14.71 -17.92 -5.73
N ASP A 58 -14.06 -18.71 -4.88
CA ASP A 58 -14.74 -19.47 -3.84
C ASP A 58 -15.27 -18.53 -2.76
N GLN A 59 -14.45 -17.56 -2.33
CA GLN A 59 -14.90 -16.50 -1.43
C GLN A 59 -16.00 -15.63 -2.04
N ALA A 60 -15.92 -15.32 -3.34
CA ALA A 60 -16.96 -14.57 -4.04
C ALA A 60 -18.29 -15.35 -4.04
N LYS A 61 -18.27 -16.66 -4.31
CA LYS A 61 -19.45 -17.55 -4.25
C LYS A 61 -20.03 -17.62 -2.85
N ASP A 62 -19.22 -17.78 -1.81
CA ASP A 62 -19.67 -17.81 -0.42
C ASP A 62 -20.37 -16.51 -0.01
N ARG A 63 -19.87 -15.37 -0.49
CA ARG A 63 -20.50 -14.06 -0.26
C ARG A 63 -21.79 -13.91 -1.04
N LEU A 64 -21.81 -14.29 -2.31
CA LEU A 64 -22.99 -14.25 -3.17
C LEU A 64 -24.11 -15.18 -2.68
N ALA A 65 -23.76 -16.34 -2.11
CA ALA A 65 -24.71 -17.30 -1.54
C ALA A 65 -25.58 -16.69 -0.42
N LYS A 66 -25.10 -15.63 0.25
CA LYS A 66 -25.87 -14.91 1.28
C LYS A 66 -27.08 -14.16 0.73
N LEU A 67 -27.16 -13.96 -0.59
CA LEU A 67 -28.32 -13.35 -1.23
C LEU A 67 -29.46 -14.36 -1.46
N GLU A 68 -29.21 -15.67 -1.26
CA GLU A 68 -30.17 -16.78 -1.44
C GLU A 68 -30.90 -16.77 -2.79
N GLU A 69 -30.27 -16.21 -3.83
CA GLU A 69 -30.81 -16.22 -5.19
C GLU A 69 -30.61 -17.60 -5.84
N GLU A 70 -31.66 -18.09 -6.50
CA GLU A 70 -31.67 -19.43 -7.12
C GLU A 70 -30.65 -19.55 -8.27
N ASP A 71 -30.43 -18.47 -9.02
CA ASP A 71 -29.41 -18.36 -10.06
C ASP A 71 -28.60 -17.07 -9.92
N ILE A 72 -27.76 -17.02 -8.88
CA ILE A 72 -26.94 -15.85 -8.60
C ILE A 72 -25.92 -15.55 -9.72
N ALA A 73 -25.53 -16.55 -10.51
CA ALA A 73 -24.65 -16.35 -11.66
C ALA A 73 -25.35 -15.57 -12.78
N GLN A 74 -26.62 -15.89 -13.05
CA GLN A 74 -27.43 -15.13 -13.99
C GLN A 74 -27.74 -13.71 -13.48
N VAL A 75 -28.00 -13.54 -12.18
CA VAL A 75 -28.20 -12.21 -11.58
C VAL A 75 -26.98 -11.29 -11.78
N VAL A 76 -25.77 -11.83 -11.59
CA VAL A 76 -24.52 -11.08 -11.83
C VAL A 76 -24.37 -10.73 -13.31
N ALA A 77 -24.67 -11.67 -14.21
CA ALA A 77 -24.61 -11.43 -15.65
C ALA A 77 -25.62 -10.36 -16.10
N ASP A 78 -26.87 -10.41 -15.63
CA ASP A 78 -27.91 -9.43 -15.94
C ASP A 78 -27.54 -8.03 -15.41
N LEU A 79 -26.90 -7.96 -14.24
CA LEU A 79 -26.38 -6.71 -13.70
C LEU A 79 -25.24 -6.16 -14.56
N ALA A 80 -24.27 -7.00 -14.95
CA ALA A 80 -23.18 -6.62 -15.84
C ALA A 80 -23.71 -6.08 -17.19
N GLN A 81 -24.72 -6.74 -17.77
CA GLN A 81 -25.37 -6.32 -19.02
C GLN A 81 -26.02 -4.93 -18.86
N ARG A 82 -26.75 -4.69 -17.77
CA ARG A 82 -27.37 -3.39 -17.50
C ARG A 82 -26.35 -2.27 -17.34
N TYR A 83 -25.17 -2.56 -16.77
CA TYR A 83 -24.08 -1.60 -16.63
C TYR A 83 -23.44 -1.28 -18.00
N LEU A 84 -23.27 -2.30 -18.85
CA LEU A 84 -22.80 -2.14 -20.23
C LEU A 84 -23.75 -1.27 -21.07
N GLU A 85 -25.05 -1.54 -21.02
CA GLU A 85 -26.06 -0.83 -21.82
C GLU A 85 -26.23 0.63 -21.39
N ARG A 86 -26.11 0.91 -20.08
CA ARG A 86 -26.20 2.27 -19.54
C ARG A 86 -24.91 3.08 -19.71
N GLY A 87 -23.80 2.44 -20.06
CA GLY A 87 -22.49 3.09 -20.14
C GLY A 87 -22.06 3.65 -18.78
N GLU A 88 -22.33 2.90 -17.71
CA GLU A 88 -21.92 3.27 -16.35
C GLU A 88 -20.40 3.12 -16.17
N ASP A 89 -19.92 3.39 -14.95
CA ASP A 89 -18.50 3.39 -14.62
C ASP A 89 -17.77 2.18 -15.22
N SER A 90 -16.73 2.45 -16.02
CA SER A 90 -16.02 1.44 -16.79
C SER A 90 -15.31 0.41 -15.90
N THR A 91 -14.92 0.81 -14.68
CA THR A 91 -14.25 -0.08 -13.73
C THR A 91 -15.24 -1.03 -13.09
N VAL A 92 -16.38 -0.50 -12.63
CA VAL A 92 -17.45 -1.33 -12.04
C VAL A 92 -18.01 -2.29 -13.09
N THR A 93 -18.23 -1.81 -14.31
CA THR A 93 -18.70 -2.63 -15.43
C THR A 93 -17.70 -3.74 -15.77
N HIS A 94 -16.40 -3.42 -15.82
CA HIS A 94 -15.35 -4.42 -16.04
C HIS A 94 -15.32 -5.49 -14.94
N ASN A 95 -15.38 -5.09 -13.67
CA ASN A 95 -15.37 -6.01 -12.54
C ASN A 95 -16.58 -6.94 -12.51
N LEU A 96 -17.77 -6.41 -12.82
CA LEU A 96 -19.00 -7.19 -12.95
C LEU A 96 -18.90 -8.21 -14.08
N VAL A 97 -18.35 -7.82 -15.23
CA VAL A 97 -18.14 -8.73 -16.36
C VAL A 97 -17.13 -9.83 -16.02
N MET A 98 -16.03 -9.50 -15.33
CA MET A 98 -15.05 -10.50 -14.88
C MET A 98 -15.66 -11.52 -13.91
N LEU A 99 -16.51 -11.08 -12.99
CA LEU A 99 -17.20 -11.97 -12.08
C LEU A 99 -18.23 -12.84 -12.82
N ALA A 100 -18.98 -12.27 -13.78
CA ALA A 100 -19.93 -13.02 -14.61
C ALA A 100 -19.24 -14.10 -15.47
N ASP A 101 -18.07 -13.81 -16.03
CA ASP A 101 -17.23 -14.77 -16.77
C ASP A 101 -16.74 -15.89 -15.86
N ALA A 102 -16.22 -15.55 -14.68
CA ALA A 102 -15.74 -16.53 -13.71
C ALA A 102 -16.85 -17.45 -13.16
N LEU A 103 -18.09 -16.96 -13.12
CA LEU A 103 -19.27 -17.75 -12.75
C LEU A 103 -19.82 -18.58 -13.92
N GLY A 104 -19.34 -18.35 -15.15
CA GLY A 104 -19.74 -19.08 -16.34
C GLY A 104 -21.00 -18.57 -17.04
N SER A 105 -21.43 -17.34 -16.74
CA SER A 105 -22.68 -16.74 -17.26
C SER A 105 -22.44 -15.52 -18.15
N SER A 106 -21.21 -15.26 -18.59
CA SER A 106 -20.89 -14.14 -19.50
C SER A 106 -21.44 -14.31 -20.91
N THR A 107 -21.85 -13.21 -21.56
CA THR A 107 -22.27 -13.18 -22.97
C THR A 107 -21.12 -12.80 -23.91
N GLU A 108 -21.27 -13.02 -25.22
CA GLU A 108 -20.27 -12.61 -26.22
C GLU A 108 -20.00 -11.09 -26.21
N ALA A 109 -21.03 -10.28 -25.93
CA ALA A 109 -20.89 -8.82 -25.82
C ALA A 109 -20.03 -8.41 -24.61
N MET A 110 -20.17 -9.13 -23.49
CA MET A 110 -19.37 -8.94 -22.29
C MET A 110 -17.89 -9.29 -22.52
N LEU A 111 -17.62 -10.43 -23.17
CA LEU A 111 -16.25 -10.83 -23.51
C LEU A 111 -15.59 -9.87 -24.49
N ALA A 112 -16.35 -9.35 -25.47
CA ALA A 112 -15.89 -8.31 -26.37
C ALA A 112 -15.59 -6.99 -25.63
N TYR A 113 -16.38 -6.64 -24.61
CA TYR A 113 -16.13 -5.47 -23.77
C TYR A 113 -14.81 -5.58 -23.02
N VAL A 114 -14.52 -6.70 -22.36
CA VAL A 114 -13.22 -6.90 -21.66
C VAL A 114 -12.04 -6.92 -22.63
N ALA A 115 -12.21 -7.50 -23.82
CA ALA A 115 -11.19 -7.50 -24.86
C ALA A 115 -10.93 -6.10 -25.48
N THR A 116 -11.94 -5.22 -25.47
CA THR A 116 -11.86 -3.88 -26.07
C THR A 116 -11.58 -2.78 -25.04
N ALA A 117 -11.91 -3.00 -23.77
CA ALA A 117 -11.62 -2.13 -22.63
C ALA A 117 -10.13 -2.18 -22.22
N THR A 118 -9.24 -2.13 -23.21
CA THR A 118 -7.95 -1.45 -23.02
C THR A 118 -8.29 0.04 -22.94
N PRO A 119 -8.04 0.75 -21.82
CA PRO A 119 -8.36 2.17 -21.76
C PRO A 119 -7.53 2.92 -22.81
N THR A 120 -8.20 3.37 -23.87
CA THR A 120 -7.67 4.43 -24.73
C THR A 120 -7.75 5.72 -23.92
N LEU A 121 -6.59 6.31 -23.62
CA LEU A 121 -6.49 7.62 -23.00
C LEU A 121 -7.33 8.63 -23.80
N ALA A 122 -8.46 9.06 -23.24
CA ALA A 122 -9.13 10.26 -23.73
C ALA A 122 -8.24 11.47 -23.38
N PRO A 123 -7.96 12.38 -24.32
CA PRO A 123 -7.16 13.56 -24.03
C PRO A 123 -7.91 14.46 -23.04
N THR A 124 -7.33 14.66 -21.86
CA THR A 124 -7.83 15.64 -20.89
C THR A 124 -7.73 17.05 -21.49
N PHE A 125 -8.85 17.76 -21.42
CA PHE A 125 -9.10 19.12 -21.88
C PHE A 125 -8.10 20.13 -21.32
N THR A 126 -7.52 20.95 -22.20
CA THR A 126 -6.88 22.21 -21.84
C THR A 126 -7.92 23.12 -21.16
N PRO A 127 -7.70 23.61 -19.93
CA PRO A 127 -8.62 24.57 -19.34
C PRO A 127 -8.53 25.90 -20.10
N THR A 128 -9.58 26.23 -20.86
CA THR A 128 -9.82 27.59 -21.34
C THR A 128 -10.23 28.45 -20.15
N ALA A 129 -9.44 29.48 -19.84
CA ALA A 129 -9.78 30.47 -18.84
C ALA A 129 -11.15 31.10 -19.15
N THR A 130 -12.14 30.78 -18.33
CA THR A 130 -13.43 31.47 -18.35
C THR A 130 -13.32 32.68 -17.43
N GLU A 131 -13.42 33.89 -18.00
CA GLU A 131 -13.52 35.12 -17.23
C GLU A 131 -14.72 35.02 -16.27
N THR A 132 -14.43 35.03 -14.97
CA THR A 132 -15.47 35.02 -13.93
C THR A 132 -15.98 36.44 -13.75
N ALA A 133 -17.25 36.67 -14.07
CA ALA A 133 -17.94 37.91 -13.75
C ALA A 133 -18.06 38.05 -12.22
N THR A 134 -17.51 39.16 -11.70
CA THR A 134 -17.63 39.63 -10.32
C THR A 134 -19.10 39.68 -9.89
N ARG A 135 -19.51 38.83 -8.94
CA ARG A 135 -20.74 39.05 -8.16
C ARG A 135 -20.39 39.80 -6.88
N THR A 136 -21.13 40.87 -6.63
CA THR A 136 -21.13 41.73 -5.44
C THR A 136 -21.31 40.91 -4.15
N PRO A 137 -20.57 41.19 -3.07
CA PRO A 137 -20.71 40.48 -1.80
C PRO A 137 -21.99 40.93 -1.07
N THR A 138 -22.76 39.95 -0.59
CA THR A 138 -23.83 40.14 0.39
C THR A 138 -23.22 40.12 1.80
N GLU A 139 -23.46 41.17 2.60
CA GLU A 139 -22.96 41.27 3.97
C GLU A 139 -23.53 40.17 4.87
N THR A 140 -22.65 39.47 5.57
CA THR A 140 -22.97 38.49 6.63
C THR A 140 -22.80 39.17 7.99
N PRO A 141 -23.75 39.06 8.93
CA PRO A 141 -23.67 39.77 10.21
C PRO A 141 -22.54 39.23 11.10
N THR A 142 -21.79 40.18 11.65
CA THR A 142 -20.67 40.05 12.58
C THR A 142 -21.03 39.31 13.88
N ALA A 143 -20.31 38.22 14.19
CA ALA A 143 -20.30 37.64 15.53
C ALA A 143 -19.33 38.41 16.45
N VAL A 144 -19.79 38.72 17.66
CA VAL A 144 -19.04 39.43 18.71
C VAL A 144 -17.98 38.51 19.34
N PRO A 145 -16.72 38.94 19.54
CA PRO A 145 -15.70 38.10 20.15
C PRO A 145 -15.91 37.97 21.67
N THR A 146 -15.97 36.72 22.16
CA THR A 146 -15.84 36.39 23.58
C THR A 146 -14.38 36.11 23.90
N SER A 147 -13.79 36.88 24.82
CA SER A 147 -12.40 36.72 25.26
C SER A 147 -12.21 35.44 26.08
N THR A 148 -11.43 34.49 25.56
CA THR A 148 -10.96 33.32 26.32
C THR A 148 -9.54 33.59 26.82
N PRO A 149 -9.22 33.36 28.12
CA PRO A 149 -7.88 33.61 28.66
C PRO A 149 -6.85 32.60 28.17
N VAL A 150 -5.64 33.10 27.90
CA VAL A 150 -4.46 32.38 27.39
C VAL A 150 -3.80 31.54 28.49
N PRO A 151 -3.49 30.25 28.27
CA PRO A 151 -2.67 29.46 29.19
C PRO A 151 -1.17 29.82 29.07
N PRO A 152 -0.38 29.75 30.15
CA PRO A 152 1.02 30.18 30.13
C PRO A 152 1.94 29.26 29.31
N THR A 153 2.88 29.90 28.63
CA THR A 153 3.96 29.34 27.81
C THR A 153 4.84 28.33 28.58
N PRO A 154 5.19 27.15 28.01
CA PRO A 154 6.18 26.28 28.61
C PRO A 154 7.58 26.91 28.56
N THR A 155 8.23 27.00 29.71
CA THR A 155 9.60 27.47 29.88
C THR A 155 10.60 26.46 29.30
N HIS A 156 11.43 26.89 28.36
CA HIS A 156 12.56 26.10 27.86
C HIS A 156 13.57 25.83 29.00
N THR A 157 13.73 24.56 29.35
CA THR A 157 14.79 24.12 30.27
C THR A 157 16.07 23.89 29.45
N PRO A 158 17.24 24.41 29.85
CA PRO A 158 18.49 24.16 29.12
C PRO A 158 18.93 22.69 29.25
N ARG A 159 19.31 22.12 28.11
CA ARG A 159 19.82 20.75 27.96
C ARG A 159 21.19 20.61 28.66
N PRO A 160 21.46 19.49 29.38
CA PRO A 160 22.79 19.25 29.94
C PRO A 160 23.83 19.02 28.82
N PRO A 161 25.12 19.35 29.05
CA PRO A 161 26.16 19.16 28.05
C PRO A 161 26.40 17.69 27.75
N THR A 162 26.46 17.36 26.46
CA THR A 162 26.85 16.06 25.91
C THR A 162 28.27 15.68 26.37
N PRO A 163 28.52 14.44 26.85
CA PRO A 163 29.87 14.00 27.14
C PRO A 163 30.69 13.87 25.85
N THR A 164 31.86 14.52 25.84
CA THR A 164 32.88 14.40 24.80
C THR A 164 33.47 12.99 24.85
N LEU A 165 33.25 12.19 23.81
CA LEU A 165 33.95 10.91 23.65
C LEU A 165 35.42 11.19 23.26
N THR A 166 36.34 10.84 24.16
CA THR A 166 37.77 10.80 23.91
C THR A 166 38.08 9.71 22.88
N SER A 167 38.79 10.05 21.81
CA SER A 167 39.27 9.06 20.84
C SER A 167 40.32 8.16 21.47
N VAL A 168 40.10 6.84 21.40
CA VAL A 168 41.09 5.82 21.76
C VAL A 168 41.90 5.48 20.50
N PRO A 169 43.24 5.36 20.56
CA PRO A 169 44.07 5.00 19.41
C PRO A 169 43.83 3.54 18.96
N PRO A 170 44.02 3.23 17.66
CA PRO A 170 43.77 1.89 17.14
C PRO A 170 44.74 0.87 17.74
N THR A 171 44.19 -0.18 18.36
CA THR A 171 44.92 -1.38 18.76
C THR A 171 44.93 -2.35 17.58
N ASN A 172 46.12 -2.82 17.20
CA ASN A 172 46.30 -3.85 16.18
C ASN A 172 45.71 -5.18 16.67
N THR A 173 44.63 -5.64 16.04
CA THR A 173 44.06 -6.98 16.24
C THR A 173 44.36 -7.83 15.00
N PRO A 174 44.72 -9.13 15.15
CA PRO A 174 45.24 -9.94 14.06
C PRO A 174 44.18 -10.31 13.01
N GLU A 175 44.66 -10.44 11.78
CA GLU A 175 43.97 -10.87 10.56
C GLU A 175 43.25 -12.24 10.74
N PRO A 176 41.94 -12.34 10.41
CA PRO A 176 41.25 -13.63 10.33
C PRO A 176 41.70 -14.45 9.11
N PRO A 177 41.74 -15.79 9.19
CA PRO A 177 42.29 -16.64 8.15
C PRO A 177 41.47 -16.58 6.86
N ALA A 178 42.19 -16.73 5.74
CA ALA A 178 41.70 -16.63 4.37
C ALA A 178 40.38 -17.37 4.11
N SER A 179 39.40 -16.59 3.65
CA SER A 179 38.12 -17.08 3.13
C SER A 179 38.37 -17.92 1.87
N THR A 180 38.05 -19.22 1.95
CA THR A 180 38.17 -20.16 0.83
C THR A 180 36.78 -20.35 0.21
N ASN A 181 36.73 -20.15 -1.11
CA ASN A 181 35.62 -20.37 -2.05
C ASN A 181 34.51 -19.30 -2.07
N THR A 182 34.84 -18.15 -2.67
CA THR A 182 33.88 -17.35 -3.44
C THR A 182 33.42 -18.16 -4.65
N PRO A 183 32.13 -18.51 -4.81
CA PRO A 183 31.62 -18.75 -6.15
C PRO A 183 31.56 -17.39 -6.83
N THR A 184 32.45 -17.20 -7.81
CA THR A 184 32.34 -16.14 -8.81
C THR A 184 30.91 -16.17 -9.36
N ALA A 185 30.10 -15.19 -9.00
CA ALA A 185 28.83 -14.94 -9.67
C ALA A 185 29.17 -14.56 -11.11
N THR A 186 29.00 -15.52 -12.00
CA THR A 186 29.03 -15.33 -13.44
C THR A 186 28.06 -14.21 -13.80
N SER A 187 28.61 -13.07 -14.19
CA SER A 187 27.88 -11.99 -14.84
C SER A 187 27.26 -12.51 -16.14
N GLY A 188 25.98 -12.90 -16.07
CA GLY A 188 25.10 -13.09 -17.22
C GLY A 188 24.22 -11.85 -17.40
N PRO A 189 23.88 -11.46 -18.63
CA PRO A 189 23.33 -10.15 -18.92
C PRO A 189 21.90 -10.06 -18.38
N ALA A 190 21.70 -9.35 -17.28
CA ALA A 190 20.38 -8.84 -16.93
C ALA A 190 19.99 -7.85 -18.04
N GLY A 191 19.13 -8.26 -18.97
CA GLY A 191 18.54 -7.33 -19.92
C GLY A 191 17.88 -6.19 -19.14
N GLY A 192 18.43 -4.98 -19.27
CA GLY A 192 18.10 -3.84 -18.45
C GLY A 192 19.32 -2.97 -18.22
N CYS A 193 19.09 -1.70 -17.88
CA CYS A 193 20.05 -0.60 -17.84
C CYS A 193 21.53 -0.98 -17.55
N PRO A 194 22.50 -0.54 -18.38
CA PRO A 194 23.93 -0.57 -18.06
C PRO A 194 24.24 -0.11 -16.63
N GLY A 195 25.11 -0.85 -15.93
CA GLY A 195 25.54 -0.50 -14.57
C GLY A 195 24.59 -0.94 -13.45
N ARG A 196 23.52 -1.66 -13.75
CA ARG A 196 22.61 -2.26 -12.77
C ARG A 196 23.35 -3.27 -11.87
N PRO A 197 23.40 -3.07 -10.54
CA PRO A 197 23.94 -4.06 -9.62
C PRO A 197 22.93 -5.18 -9.36
N ASP A 198 23.44 -6.38 -9.05
CA ASP A 198 22.63 -7.40 -8.40
C ASP A 198 22.34 -6.96 -6.94
N PRO A 199 21.09 -7.08 -6.46
CA PRO A 199 20.77 -6.75 -5.08
C PRO A 199 21.53 -7.65 -4.10
N VAL A 200 22.02 -7.05 -3.02
CA VAL A 200 22.49 -7.81 -1.85
C VAL A 200 21.27 -8.23 -1.03
N ILE A 201 21.17 -9.51 -0.71
CA ILE A 201 20.12 -10.04 0.17
C ILE A 201 20.70 -10.21 1.57
N LEU A 202 20.01 -9.68 2.58
CA LEU A 202 20.44 -9.72 3.97
C LEU A 202 19.37 -10.35 4.88
N ASP A 203 19.81 -11.22 5.78
CA ASP A 203 18.97 -11.73 6.87
C ASP A 203 18.85 -10.70 8.02
N ILE A 204 18.10 -11.08 9.07
CA ILE A 204 17.85 -10.24 10.25
C ILE A 204 19.14 -9.85 10.99
N ASP A 205 20.16 -10.70 10.92
CA ASP A 205 21.49 -10.49 11.52
C ASP A 205 22.44 -9.74 10.57
N ARG A 206 21.93 -9.26 9.42
CA ARG A 206 22.67 -8.59 8.35
C ARG A 206 23.73 -9.45 7.67
N ASN A 207 23.61 -10.77 7.75
CA ASN A 207 24.44 -11.68 6.96
C ASN A 207 23.95 -11.76 5.52
N ARG A 208 24.88 -11.89 4.57
CA ARG A 208 24.53 -12.10 3.16
C ARG A 208 23.84 -13.45 2.96
N ARG A 209 22.82 -13.44 2.12
CA ARG A 209 22.06 -14.60 1.65
C ARG A 209 21.95 -14.60 0.14
N ASP A 210 21.49 -15.70 -0.41
CA ASP A 210 21.24 -15.87 -1.83
C ASP A 210 19.73 -15.90 -2.13
N TRP A 211 19.42 -15.96 -3.42
CA TRP A 211 18.03 -16.03 -3.92
C TRP A 211 17.32 -17.34 -3.54
N GLY A 212 18.07 -18.41 -3.33
CA GLY A 212 17.51 -19.69 -2.88
C GLY A 212 17.00 -19.60 -1.45
N TRP A 213 17.78 -18.99 -0.56
CA TRP A 213 17.33 -18.65 0.79
C TRP A 213 16.10 -17.77 0.75
N LEU A 214 16.13 -16.66 0.00
CA LEU A 214 15.00 -15.72 -0.07
C LEU A 214 13.72 -16.42 -0.54
N GLN A 215 13.81 -17.22 -1.61
CA GLN A 215 12.67 -17.98 -2.11
C GLN A 215 12.17 -19.02 -1.09
N SER A 216 13.08 -19.73 -0.42
CA SER A 216 12.68 -20.73 0.59
C SER A 216 12.04 -20.11 1.83
N HIS A 217 12.44 -18.88 2.17
CA HIS A 217 12.04 -18.21 3.41
C HIS A 217 10.79 -17.33 3.23
N PHE A 218 10.75 -16.55 2.14
CA PHE A 218 9.65 -15.64 1.82
C PHE A 218 8.71 -16.18 0.73
N GLY A 219 8.93 -17.39 0.19
CA GLY A 219 8.02 -18.04 -0.77
C GLY A 219 7.94 -17.40 -2.15
N VAL A 220 8.73 -16.36 -2.42
CA VAL A 220 8.68 -15.58 -3.67
C VAL A 220 9.93 -15.80 -4.51
N PRO A 221 9.83 -16.37 -5.74
CA PRO A 221 10.98 -16.50 -6.63
C PRO A 221 11.40 -15.15 -7.19
N ARG A 222 12.68 -15.00 -7.55
CA ARG A 222 13.25 -13.75 -8.09
C ARG A 222 12.43 -13.17 -9.25
N SER A 223 11.97 -14.02 -10.17
CA SER A 223 11.20 -13.59 -11.36
C SER A 223 9.83 -13.00 -11.03
N TYR A 224 9.29 -13.32 -9.85
CA TYR A 224 8.05 -12.75 -9.35
C TYR A 224 8.33 -11.51 -8.50
N LEU A 225 9.28 -11.63 -7.57
CA LEU A 225 9.63 -10.57 -6.63
C LEU A 225 10.21 -9.34 -7.32
N MET A 226 11.00 -9.52 -8.38
CA MET A 226 11.67 -8.42 -9.05
C MET A 226 11.22 -8.27 -10.49
N ALA A 227 10.84 -7.05 -10.83
CA ALA A 227 10.67 -6.62 -12.20
C ALA A 227 11.65 -5.48 -12.49
N TYR A 228 12.54 -5.72 -13.46
CA TYR A 228 13.57 -4.74 -13.83
C TYR A 228 13.03 -3.73 -14.82
N ALA A 229 13.43 -2.47 -14.65
CA ALA A 229 13.27 -1.48 -15.71
C ALA A 229 14.00 -1.93 -16.98
N SER A 230 13.24 -2.03 -18.09
CA SER A 230 13.70 -2.48 -19.41
C SER A 230 14.22 -1.35 -20.30
N ASP A 231 13.65 -0.15 -20.18
CA ASP A 231 13.98 1.02 -21.02
C ASP A 231 14.65 2.12 -20.19
N CYS A 232 15.89 2.46 -20.55
CA CYS A 232 16.75 3.33 -19.76
C CYS A 232 17.35 4.45 -20.62
N PRO A 233 16.54 5.38 -21.16
CA PRO A 233 17.02 6.41 -22.06
C PRO A 233 17.78 7.48 -21.28
N GLY A 234 19.07 7.25 -21.02
CA GLY A 234 20.06 8.28 -20.65
C GLY A 234 19.77 9.17 -19.43
N GLY A 235 18.82 8.82 -18.56
CA GLY A 235 18.49 9.60 -17.36
C GLY A 235 18.44 8.77 -16.09
N VAL A 236 17.80 9.32 -15.06
CA VAL A 236 17.78 8.74 -13.72
C VAL A 236 16.97 7.45 -13.72
N VAL A 237 17.64 6.34 -13.48
CA VAL A 237 17.00 5.05 -13.20
C VAL A 237 17.25 4.66 -11.75
N TYR A 238 16.24 4.14 -11.07
CA TYR A 238 16.39 3.57 -9.74
C TYR A 238 16.45 2.05 -9.80
N SER A 239 17.58 1.47 -9.39
CA SER A 239 17.76 0.02 -9.27
C SER A 239 17.63 -0.42 -7.83
N VAL A 240 17.06 -1.59 -7.60
CA VAL A 240 17.12 -2.23 -6.28
C VAL A 240 18.55 -2.70 -6.04
N VAL A 241 19.12 -2.36 -4.89
CA VAL A 241 20.49 -2.70 -4.50
C VAL A 241 20.57 -3.52 -3.22
N GLU A 242 19.52 -3.50 -2.41
CA GLU A 242 19.43 -4.29 -1.17
C GLU A 242 17.99 -4.76 -0.94
N LEU A 243 17.86 -6.02 -0.52
CA LEU A 243 16.66 -6.60 0.06
C LEU A 243 17.06 -7.12 1.45
N ALA A 244 16.45 -6.59 2.49
CA ALA A 244 16.86 -6.92 3.86
C ALA A 244 15.66 -7.35 4.69
N GLN A 245 15.82 -8.44 5.45
CA GLN A 245 14.84 -8.94 6.39
C GLN A 245 14.71 -8.02 7.62
N TYR A 246 13.48 -7.77 8.04
CA TYR A 246 13.13 -6.98 9.23
C TYR A 246 11.94 -7.61 9.97
N THR A 247 11.78 -7.25 11.24
CA THR A 247 10.64 -7.65 12.09
C THR A 247 10.05 -6.41 12.75
N ASP A 248 9.21 -5.70 11.99
CA ASP A 248 8.39 -4.60 12.47
C ASP A 248 7.14 -4.49 11.58
N VAL A 249 6.25 -3.55 11.89
CA VAL A 249 4.98 -3.41 11.18
C VAL A 249 5.08 -2.50 9.95
N THR A 250 6.27 -1.99 9.62
CA THR A 250 6.46 -0.90 8.68
C THR A 250 7.27 -1.34 7.47
N LEU A 251 6.62 -1.38 6.31
CA LEU A 251 7.33 -1.55 5.05
C LEU A 251 8.13 -0.28 4.76
N ARG A 252 9.45 -0.44 4.62
CA ARG A 252 10.38 0.66 4.33
C ARG A 252 11.02 0.50 2.97
N ALA A 253 10.95 1.59 2.22
CA ALA A 253 11.75 1.84 1.05
C ALA A 253 12.82 2.88 1.39
N THR A 254 14.09 2.56 1.13
CA THR A 254 15.18 3.53 1.24
C THR A 254 15.62 3.92 -0.16
N VAL A 255 15.77 5.21 -0.44
CA VAL A 255 16.31 5.71 -1.71
C VAL A 255 17.66 6.36 -1.47
N GLN A 256 18.62 5.95 -2.30
CA GLN A 256 19.98 6.46 -2.29
C GLN A 256 20.31 7.15 -3.62
N ASP A 257 21.18 8.15 -3.55
CA ASP A 257 21.83 8.72 -4.73
C ASP A 257 22.84 7.72 -5.34
N ARG A 258 23.46 8.11 -6.46
CA ARG A 258 24.43 7.26 -7.16
C ARG A 258 25.68 6.87 -6.35
N TYR A 259 25.95 7.57 -5.25
CA TYR A 259 27.10 7.33 -4.36
C TYR A 259 26.69 6.53 -3.11
N GLY A 260 25.42 6.18 -2.96
CA GLY A 260 24.89 5.45 -1.81
C GLY A 260 24.47 6.35 -0.64
N ALA A 261 24.50 7.68 -0.80
CA ALA A 261 24.02 8.59 0.24
C ALA A 261 22.49 8.64 0.23
N PRO A 262 21.83 8.84 1.40
CA PRO A 262 20.40 9.06 1.48
C PRO A 262 19.89 10.17 0.55
N LYS A 263 18.81 9.91 -0.18
CA LYS A 263 18.20 10.87 -1.10
C LYS A 263 16.81 11.29 -0.61
N PRO A 264 16.66 12.46 0.06
CA PRO A 264 15.36 12.97 0.50
C PRO A 264 14.53 13.54 -0.67
N GLY A 265 13.22 13.71 -0.45
CA GLY A 265 12.32 14.35 -1.43
C GLY A 265 11.90 13.48 -2.61
N VAL A 266 12.28 12.20 -2.64
CA VAL A 266 11.93 11.24 -3.68
C VAL A 266 10.55 10.66 -3.40
N GLN A 267 9.68 10.64 -4.42
CA GLN A 267 8.39 9.96 -4.35
C GLN A 267 8.55 8.45 -4.53
N VAL A 268 8.01 7.69 -3.58
CA VAL A 268 7.99 6.22 -3.58
C VAL A 268 6.55 5.76 -3.51
N ALA A 269 6.18 4.87 -4.42
CA ALA A 269 4.86 4.27 -4.46
C ALA A 269 4.83 2.95 -3.69
N PHE A 270 3.76 2.76 -2.93
CA PHE A 270 3.43 1.58 -2.14
C PHE A 270 2.06 1.06 -2.60
N PHE A 271 2.04 -0.05 -3.31
CA PHE A 271 0.81 -0.67 -3.78
C PHE A 271 0.08 -1.44 -2.67
N GLY A 272 -1.26 -1.41 -2.71
CA GLY A 272 -2.12 -2.11 -1.77
C GLY A 272 -2.35 -1.36 -0.46
N PHE A 273 -2.12 -0.04 -0.46
CA PHE A 273 -2.35 0.85 0.67
C PHE A 273 -3.15 2.10 0.27
N GLU A 274 -4.04 2.55 1.14
CA GLU A 274 -4.89 3.74 0.92
C GLU A 274 -4.32 5.02 1.57
N PRO A 275 -4.69 6.21 1.07
CA PRO A 275 -5.40 6.45 -0.19
C PRO A 275 -4.49 6.20 -1.40
N TYR A 276 -5.07 5.75 -2.51
CA TYR A 276 -4.36 5.54 -3.76
C TYR A 276 -4.35 6.81 -4.61
N VAL A 277 -3.23 7.06 -5.28
CA VAL A 277 -3.12 8.01 -6.38
C VAL A 277 -2.77 7.26 -7.66
N ASP A 278 -3.06 7.88 -8.81
CA ASP A 278 -2.54 7.38 -10.08
C ASP A 278 -1.01 7.50 -10.08
N THR A 279 -0.37 6.41 -10.48
CA THR A 279 1.07 6.24 -10.55
C THR A 279 1.41 5.78 -11.96
N PRO A 280 1.46 6.70 -12.94
CA PRO A 280 1.66 6.36 -14.35
C PRO A 280 2.89 5.49 -14.55
N GLY A 281 2.73 4.41 -15.31
CA GLY A 281 3.77 3.39 -15.50
C GLY A 281 3.81 2.32 -14.40
N GLY A 282 3.35 2.61 -13.18
CA GLY A 282 3.20 1.66 -12.07
C GLY A 282 4.44 0.79 -11.80
N CYS A 283 4.22 -0.31 -11.07
CA CYS A 283 5.19 -1.40 -10.98
C CYS A 283 5.31 -2.13 -12.33
N CYS A 284 6.19 -1.65 -13.22
CA CYS A 284 6.41 -2.23 -14.56
C CYS A 284 5.11 -2.42 -15.37
N GLY A 285 4.21 -1.45 -15.32
CA GLY A 285 2.94 -1.40 -16.04
C GLY A 285 1.78 -2.17 -15.39
N ARG A 286 1.99 -2.83 -14.24
CA ARG A 286 1.02 -3.80 -13.67
C ARG A 286 0.21 -3.29 -12.47
N LYS A 287 0.56 -2.14 -11.90
CA LYS A 287 -0.04 -1.62 -10.65
C LYS A 287 -0.16 -0.09 -10.71
N PRO A 288 -1.21 0.44 -11.36
CA PRO A 288 -1.32 1.88 -11.65
C PRO A 288 -1.79 2.72 -10.46
N LEU A 289 -2.33 2.09 -9.41
CA LEU A 289 -2.85 2.78 -8.22
C LEU A 289 -2.03 2.39 -7.00
N ALA A 290 -1.42 3.37 -6.34
CA ALA A 290 -0.62 3.16 -5.14
C ALA A 290 -0.69 4.35 -4.20
N HIS A 291 -0.42 4.10 -2.92
CA HIS A 291 -0.13 5.16 -1.99
C HIS A 291 1.26 5.73 -2.28
N VAL A 292 1.45 7.04 -2.15
CA VAL A 292 2.73 7.68 -2.44
C VAL A 292 3.23 8.39 -1.20
N GLU A 293 4.44 8.01 -0.80
CA GLU A 293 5.18 8.65 0.27
C GLU A 293 6.42 9.35 -0.26
N VAL A 294 6.84 10.39 0.44
CA VAL A 294 8.05 11.14 0.10
C VAL A 294 9.14 10.79 1.09
N THR A 295 10.32 10.41 0.58
CA THR A 295 11.46 10.06 1.43
C THR A 295 11.89 11.22 2.33
N ASN A 296 12.11 10.95 3.60
CA ASN A 296 12.60 11.91 4.60
C ASN A 296 14.13 12.18 4.45
N GLU A 297 14.73 12.93 5.39
CA GLU A 297 16.17 13.25 5.41
C GLU A 297 17.11 12.04 5.40
N ARG A 298 16.62 10.86 5.81
CA ARG A 298 17.34 9.58 5.77
C ARG A 298 17.10 8.81 4.47
N GLY A 299 16.42 9.40 3.50
CA GLY A 299 16.04 8.74 2.25
C GLY A 299 14.97 7.66 2.47
N GLU A 300 14.29 7.65 3.61
CA GLU A 300 13.33 6.60 3.95
C GLU A 300 11.90 7.08 3.65
N ALA A 301 11.17 6.27 2.89
CA ALA A 301 9.73 6.31 2.79
C ALA A 301 9.17 5.05 3.48
N THR A 302 8.13 5.22 4.28
CA THR A 302 7.63 4.14 5.14
C THR A 302 6.12 4.11 5.13
N TYR A 303 5.55 2.91 5.09
CA TYR A 303 4.12 2.73 5.28
C TYR A 303 3.85 1.59 6.25
N SER A 304 2.91 1.80 7.17
CA SER A 304 2.50 0.78 8.14
C SER A 304 1.64 -0.27 7.45
N MET A 305 2.12 -1.50 7.45
CA MET A 305 1.38 -2.63 6.91
C MET A 305 0.19 -2.95 7.86
N GLY A 306 -0.98 -3.22 7.28
CA GLY A 306 -2.23 -3.48 8.00
C GLY A 306 -2.62 -4.96 7.95
N PRO A 307 -3.69 -5.41 8.65
CA PRO A 307 -4.03 -6.83 8.78
C PRO A 307 -4.07 -7.65 7.47
N GLY A 308 -4.37 -7.01 6.34
CA GLY A 308 -4.37 -7.64 5.00
C GLY A 308 -3.00 -7.83 4.35
N SER A 309 -1.91 -7.42 5.01
CA SER A 309 -0.54 -7.54 4.52
C SER A 309 0.12 -8.89 4.86
N ALA A 310 -0.57 -9.73 5.62
CA ALA A 310 -0.11 -11.07 5.99
C ALA A 310 -0.18 -12.04 4.80
N TYR A 311 0.82 -12.90 4.65
CA TYR A 311 0.79 -14.02 3.71
C TYR A 311 1.53 -15.24 4.26
N TRP A 312 1.28 -16.41 3.67
CA TRP A 312 1.80 -17.70 4.14
C TRP A 312 2.67 -18.40 3.05
N PRO A 313 4.01 -18.21 3.07
CA PRO A 313 4.93 -18.83 2.13
C PRO A 313 4.84 -20.36 2.05
N ASP A 314 4.62 -21.01 3.18
CA ASP A 314 4.49 -22.47 3.33
C ASP A 314 3.22 -23.02 2.66
N GLN A 315 2.21 -22.16 2.46
CA GLN A 315 0.99 -22.45 1.71
C GLN A 315 1.09 -22.02 0.24
N GLY A 316 2.28 -21.61 -0.23
CA GLY A 316 2.49 -21.11 -1.59
C GLY A 316 1.90 -19.73 -1.84
N GLN A 317 1.46 -19.02 -0.79
CA GLN A 317 1.00 -17.65 -0.91
C GLN A 317 2.18 -16.69 -1.08
N LYS A 318 1.88 -15.51 -1.61
CA LYS A 318 2.85 -14.44 -1.85
C LYS A 318 2.30 -13.16 -1.25
N GLY A 319 3.19 -12.24 -0.90
CA GLY A 319 2.77 -10.93 -0.44
C GLY A 319 1.96 -10.18 -1.50
N TYR A 320 1.12 -9.26 -1.06
CA TYR A 320 0.23 -8.48 -1.92
C TYR A 320 0.87 -7.16 -2.40
N HIS A 321 1.79 -6.63 -1.61
CA HIS A 321 2.33 -5.29 -1.77
C HIS A 321 3.45 -5.24 -2.79
N ALA A 322 3.59 -4.05 -3.38
CA ALA A 322 4.71 -3.74 -4.25
C ALA A 322 5.24 -2.34 -3.98
N VAL A 323 6.51 -2.12 -4.28
CA VAL A 323 7.19 -0.84 -4.08
C VAL A 323 8.06 -0.49 -5.28
N TRP A 324 8.01 0.78 -5.71
CA TRP A 324 8.89 1.35 -6.73
C TRP A 324 9.08 2.85 -6.53
N VAL A 325 10.13 3.42 -7.14
CA VAL A 325 10.41 4.85 -7.12
C VAL A 325 9.75 5.54 -8.32
N MET A 326 9.16 6.71 -8.11
CA MET A 326 8.45 7.46 -9.17
C MET A 326 9.23 8.66 -9.73
N ASP A 327 10.27 9.13 -9.04
CA ASP A 327 11.01 10.35 -9.39
C ASP A 327 12.11 10.12 -10.46
N GLY A 328 11.90 9.20 -11.39
CA GLY A 328 12.89 8.77 -12.37
C GLY A 328 12.28 8.46 -13.73
N ILE A 329 13.13 8.26 -14.73
CA ILE A 329 12.68 7.82 -16.06
C ILE A 329 12.22 6.36 -16.00
N ALA A 330 12.88 5.56 -15.16
CA ALA A 330 12.47 4.20 -14.87
C ALA A 330 12.88 3.80 -13.45
N SER A 331 12.16 2.85 -12.87
CA SER A 331 12.50 2.22 -11.60
C SER A 331 12.32 0.72 -11.72
N ASP A 332 13.18 -0.01 -11.05
CA ASP A 332 12.83 -1.37 -10.67
C ASP A 332 11.58 -1.37 -9.79
N CYS A 333 10.89 -2.49 -9.81
CA CYS A 333 9.84 -2.77 -8.88
C CYS A 333 10.12 -4.04 -8.09
N VAL A 334 9.74 -4.00 -6.81
CA VAL A 334 9.70 -5.17 -5.93
C VAL A 334 8.24 -5.48 -5.61
N ASP A 335 7.76 -6.66 -5.98
CA ASP A 335 6.38 -7.14 -5.81
C ASP A 335 6.35 -8.38 -4.91
N GLY A 336 5.19 -8.82 -4.43
CA GLY A 336 5.16 -9.98 -3.52
C GLY A 336 5.55 -9.63 -2.09
N LEU A 337 5.51 -8.36 -1.70
CA LEU A 337 5.86 -7.87 -0.37
C LEU A 337 4.68 -7.97 0.60
N GLY A 338 4.99 -8.10 1.88
CA GLY A 338 4.06 -8.27 2.98
C GLY A 338 4.83 -8.84 4.16
N TRP A 339 4.13 -9.24 5.21
CA TRP A 339 4.75 -9.99 6.30
C TRP A 339 4.33 -11.45 6.33
N ILE A 340 5.21 -12.31 6.82
CA ILE A 340 4.93 -13.72 7.01
C ILE A 340 3.94 -13.89 8.18
N GLY A 341 2.83 -14.56 7.95
CA GLY A 341 1.81 -14.82 8.97
C GLY A 341 2.37 -15.57 10.18
N LEU A 342 1.82 -15.30 11.37
CA LEU A 342 2.23 -15.92 12.65
C LEU A 342 3.69 -15.65 13.08
N THR A 343 4.33 -14.65 12.47
CA THR A 343 5.65 -14.15 12.89
C THR A 343 5.52 -12.79 13.59
N PHE A 344 6.65 -12.22 14.04
CA PHE A 344 6.72 -10.83 14.53
C PHE A 344 6.73 -9.81 13.39
N HIS A 345 5.79 -9.92 12.45
CA HIS A 345 5.70 -9.12 11.23
C HIS A 345 7.00 -9.17 10.41
N GLU A 346 7.50 -10.39 10.20
CA GLU A 346 8.71 -10.62 9.44
C GLU A 346 8.50 -10.30 7.96
N HIS A 347 9.26 -9.35 7.41
CA HIS A 347 9.09 -8.85 6.05
C HIS A 347 10.43 -8.41 5.43
N LEU A 348 10.38 -7.99 4.16
CA LEU A 348 11.53 -7.44 3.42
C LEU A 348 11.41 -5.92 3.27
N ASN A 349 12.45 -5.20 3.68
CA ASN A 349 12.66 -3.82 3.32
C ASN A 349 13.54 -3.71 2.06
N VAL A 350 13.32 -2.64 1.30
CA VAL A 350 13.90 -2.48 -0.03
C VAL A 350 14.77 -1.23 -0.05
N THR A 351 15.97 -1.32 -0.63
CA THR A 351 16.79 -0.15 -0.93
C THR A 351 16.95 0.01 -2.44
N PHE A 352 16.58 1.20 -2.92
CA PHE A 352 16.80 1.67 -4.27
C PHE A 352 18.02 2.58 -4.34
N ARG A 353 18.73 2.53 -5.44
CA ARG A 353 19.83 3.44 -5.75
C ARG A 353 19.70 3.98 -7.16
N GLU A 354 19.95 5.26 -7.29
CA GLU A 354 20.12 5.88 -8.59
C GLU A 354 21.31 5.26 -9.35
N ILE A 355 21.03 4.75 -10.55
CA ILE A 355 22.00 4.27 -11.53
C ILE A 355 21.88 5.13 -12.79
N SER A 356 22.40 6.35 -12.71
CA SER A 356 22.54 7.24 -13.88
C SER A 356 23.59 6.66 -14.85
N GLN A 357 23.28 6.63 -16.16
CA GLN A 357 24.27 6.37 -17.21
C GLN A 357 25.13 7.59 -17.52
#